data_AF-A0A2N2T364-F1
#
_entry.id   AF-A0A2N2T364-F1
#
_cell.length_a   1.000
_cell.length_b   1.000
_cell.length_c   1.000
_cell.angle_alpha   90.00
_cell.angle_beta   90.00
_cell.angle_gamma   90.00
#
_symmetry.space_group_name_H-M   'P 1'
#
loop_
_entity.id
_entity.type
_entity.pdbx_description
1 polymer ?
#
loop_
_entity_poly.entity_id
_entity_poly.type
_entity_poly.pdbx_seq_one_letter_code
_entity_poly.pdbx_strand_id
1 'polypeptide(L)'
;MPELRERVAAAKSRDSRNTVQAKDFLGDATLYMNTAGSAANLAEVSAPYIYVDEIDRLELNVDEEGDPVELAEARATQYANDAKFFYTSSPSVKGMSKIDELFFMGTQEHYHVPCPHCGHLHVLALENFHYQRDEESGYMDRAWFVCPECGEEIDEHHKTTMLPDVEGGGQARWVATAKGDGETISFTLSAFYMPIGAITWLSLARQYARAKDRQMRGDHEAMKVFYNTRLGLSYDNSEATSTADQLRARAEPYPLRVIPDRALVVTMSVDTQGDRLEAQIEAWGPGLEHWVIDYEKIIGAPSLPPGSHGSPWNRVDEIRRTPLLHASGRAIMISAYGIDTAGSNTQDVYNYTSSRRGLHCVALHGATRPNRPVISAAPKKVDIEWGGTKTPGGVELWEVGTDVAKDYLLLDRMKLTEGPGAMHFPSAIDEQWFDQL
;
A
#
# COMPACT_ATOMS: atom_id res chain seq x y z
N MET A 1 -29.48 -9.61 -24.80
CA MET A 1 -29.47 -9.69 -26.28
C MET A 1 -30.06 -11.02 -26.71
N PRO A 2 -31.02 -11.05 -27.66
CA PRO A 2 -31.66 -12.28 -28.14
C PRO A 2 -30.67 -13.32 -28.71
N GLU A 3 -29.64 -12.84 -29.40
CA GLU A 3 -28.61 -13.65 -30.08
C GLU A 3 -27.72 -14.47 -29.12
N LEU A 4 -27.48 -13.96 -27.90
CA LEU A 4 -26.73 -14.68 -26.86
C LEU A 4 -27.54 -15.82 -26.25
N ARG A 5 -28.87 -15.69 -26.20
CA ARG A 5 -29.75 -16.69 -25.59
C ARG A 5 -29.80 -17.98 -26.41
N GLU A 6 -29.60 -17.89 -27.72
CA GLU A 6 -29.52 -19.04 -28.62
C GLU A 6 -28.18 -19.78 -28.54
N ARG A 7 -27.11 -19.12 -28.09
CA ARG A 7 -25.75 -19.69 -27.99
C ARG A 7 -25.46 -20.38 -26.65
N VAL A 8 -26.16 -19.99 -25.58
CA VAL A 8 -26.06 -20.62 -24.26
C VAL A 8 -26.89 -21.89 -24.24
N ALA A 9 -26.30 -23.01 -23.82
CA ALA A 9 -27.02 -24.28 -23.73
C ALA A 9 -28.20 -24.16 -22.76
N ALA A 10 -29.39 -24.60 -23.18
CA ALA A 10 -30.57 -24.60 -22.31
C ALA A 10 -30.31 -25.46 -21.06
N ALA A 11 -30.64 -24.94 -19.88
CA ALA A 11 -30.54 -25.68 -18.63
C ALA A 11 -31.50 -26.90 -18.67
N LYS A 12 -30.96 -28.08 -19.01
CA LYS A 12 -31.71 -29.34 -18.95
C LYS A 12 -31.67 -29.83 -17.52
N SER A 13 -32.81 -30.32 -17.01
CA SER A 13 -32.97 -30.78 -15.61
C SER A 13 -32.07 -31.95 -15.18
N ARG A 14 -31.24 -32.48 -16.08
CA ARG A 14 -30.28 -33.58 -15.84
C ARG A 14 -28.82 -33.20 -16.14
N ASP A 15 -28.52 -32.02 -16.66
CA ASP A 15 -27.16 -31.53 -16.89
C ASP A 15 -26.78 -30.52 -15.80
N SER A 16 -25.97 -30.98 -14.85
CA SER A 16 -25.50 -30.19 -13.69
C SER A 16 -24.42 -29.15 -14.04
N ARG A 17 -24.08 -28.96 -15.31
CA ARG A 17 -22.92 -28.16 -15.75
C ARG A 17 -23.21 -26.69 -16.06
N ASN A 18 -24.48 -26.31 -16.25
CA ASN A 18 -24.86 -24.90 -16.40
C ASN A 18 -25.24 -24.29 -15.04
N THR A 19 -24.23 -23.87 -14.27
CA THR A 19 -24.36 -23.28 -12.93
C THR A 19 -24.10 -21.77 -12.94
N VAL A 20 -24.03 -21.13 -11.77
CA VAL A 20 -23.60 -19.72 -11.67
C VAL A 20 -22.11 -19.58 -12.00
N GLN A 21 -21.30 -20.58 -11.67
CA GLN A 21 -19.84 -20.57 -11.83
C GLN A 21 -19.35 -21.23 -13.12
N ALA A 22 -20.21 -21.98 -13.83
CA ALA A 22 -19.89 -22.61 -15.11
C ALA A 22 -21.02 -22.42 -16.12
N LYS A 23 -20.69 -21.96 -17.32
CA LYS A 23 -21.63 -21.76 -18.43
C LYS A 23 -21.20 -22.54 -19.66
N ASP A 24 -22.05 -23.49 -20.07
CA ASP A 24 -21.87 -24.24 -21.32
C ASP A 24 -22.50 -23.52 -22.51
N PHE A 25 -21.75 -23.49 -23.60
CA PHE A 25 -22.15 -22.93 -24.89
C PHE A 25 -22.28 -24.04 -25.94
N LEU A 26 -23.01 -23.74 -27.02
CA LEU A 26 -23.07 -24.63 -28.18
C LEU A 26 -21.67 -24.84 -28.77
N GLY A 27 -21.27 -26.11 -28.97
CA GLY A 27 -19.96 -26.49 -29.49
C GLY A 27 -18.94 -26.95 -28.43
N ASP A 28 -19.41 -27.48 -27.30
CA ASP A 28 -18.60 -28.03 -26.20
C ASP A 28 -17.62 -27.03 -25.54
N ALA A 29 -17.93 -25.74 -25.62
CA ALA A 29 -17.18 -24.69 -24.92
C ALA A 29 -17.82 -24.38 -23.56
N THR A 30 -17.01 -24.33 -22.51
CA THR A 30 -17.45 -24.00 -21.14
C THR A 30 -16.67 -22.79 -20.62
N LEU A 31 -17.38 -21.79 -20.11
CA LEU A 31 -16.80 -20.67 -19.36
C LEU A 31 -16.87 -20.97 -17.87
N TYR A 32 -15.72 -20.98 -17.21
CA TYR A 32 -15.61 -21.06 -15.76
C TYR A 32 -15.36 -19.66 -15.18
N MET A 33 -16.09 -19.30 -14.13
CA MET A 33 -16.00 -18.02 -13.43
C MET A 33 -15.69 -18.31 -11.97
N ASN A 34 -14.40 -18.37 -11.67
CA ASN A 34 -13.88 -18.73 -10.35
C ASN A 34 -13.36 -17.48 -9.64
N THR A 35 -13.43 -17.47 -8.30
CA THR A 35 -12.80 -16.43 -7.48
C THR A 35 -11.40 -16.85 -7.10
N ALA A 36 -10.44 -15.95 -7.22
CA ALA A 36 -9.03 -16.20 -6.92
C ALA A 36 -8.70 -16.32 -5.42
N GLY A 37 -9.69 -16.19 -4.53
CA GLY A 37 -9.50 -16.28 -3.07
C GLY A 37 -9.40 -17.69 -2.49
N SER A 38 -9.28 -18.73 -3.33
CA SER A 38 -8.94 -20.08 -2.86
C SER A 38 -8.22 -20.87 -3.96
N ALA A 39 -7.13 -21.54 -3.60
CA ALA A 39 -6.28 -22.29 -4.51
C ALA A 39 -7.01 -23.51 -5.08
N ALA A 40 -7.89 -24.14 -4.30
CA ALA A 40 -8.71 -25.26 -4.75
C ALA A 40 -9.58 -24.92 -5.97
N ASN A 41 -10.13 -23.70 -6.03
CA ASN A 41 -10.95 -23.25 -7.16
C ASN A 41 -10.11 -23.02 -8.43
N LEU A 42 -8.82 -22.71 -8.27
CA LEU A 42 -7.88 -22.51 -9.38
C LEU A 42 -7.26 -23.85 -9.84
N ALA A 43 -7.28 -24.87 -8.99
CA ALA A 43 -6.61 -26.15 -9.24
C ALA A 43 -7.42 -27.15 -10.09
N GLU A 44 -8.76 -27.06 -10.11
CA GLU A 44 -9.60 -28.16 -10.62
C GLU A 44 -9.85 -28.13 -12.15
N VAL A 45 -9.57 -27.02 -12.84
CA VAL A 45 -10.02 -26.81 -14.23
C VAL A 45 -8.84 -26.54 -15.18
N SER A 46 -8.76 -27.30 -16.27
CA SER A 46 -7.86 -27.03 -17.40
C SER A 46 -8.57 -26.16 -18.45
N ALA A 47 -7.94 -25.05 -18.87
CA ALA A 47 -8.51 -24.15 -19.88
C ALA A 47 -7.41 -23.56 -20.79
N PRO A 48 -7.63 -23.46 -22.11
CA PRO A 48 -6.68 -22.82 -23.04
C PRO A 48 -6.77 -21.28 -23.02
N TYR A 49 -7.89 -20.71 -22.60
CA TYR A 49 -8.08 -19.25 -22.51
C TYR A 49 -8.28 -18.89 -21.05
N ILE A 50 -7.39 -18.07 -20.51
CA ILE A 50 -7.44 -17.63 -19.12
C ILE A 50 -7.55 -16.11 -19.09
N TYR A 51 -8.57 -15.63 -18.40
CA TYR A 51 -8.78 -14.22 -18.14
C TYR A 51 -8.65 -13.97 -16.64
N VAL A 52 -7.75 -13.07 -16.27
CA VAL A 52 -7.55 -12.64 -14.89
C VAL A 52 -7.88 -11.16 -14.77
N ASP A 53 -8.93 -10.89 -14.02
CA ASP A 53 -9.42 -9.54 -13.72
C ASP A 53 -8.82 -9.04 -12.40
N GLU A 54 -8.48 -7.75 -12.36
CA GLU A 54 -7.85 -7.08 -11.21
C GLU A 54 -6.60 -7.80 -10.63
N ILE A 55 -5.65 -8.22 -11.49
CA ILE A 55 -4.43 -8.95 -11.09
C ILE A 55 -3.63 -8.28 -9.95
N ASP A 56 -3.64 -6.94 -9.86
CA ASP A 56 -2.92 -6.21 -8.80
C ASP A 56 -3.59 -6.26 -7.43
N ARG A 57 -4.84 -6.71 -7.36
CA ARG A 57 -5.57 -6.90 -6.09
C ARG A 57 -5.51 -8.32 -5.58
N LEU A 58 -4.92 -9.24 -6.35
CA LEU A 58 -4.75 -10.62 -5.95
C LEU A 58 -3.72 -10.72 -4.82
N GLU A 59 -3.99 -11.60 -3.88
CA GLU A 59 -3.02 -11.94 -2.84
C GLU A 59 -1.80 -12.61 -3.49
N LEU A 60 -0.61 -12.30 -2.97
CA LEU A 60 0.65 -12.86 -3.48
C LEU A 60 0.77 -14.37 -3.20
N ASN A 61 0.03 -14.87 -2.21
CA ASN A 61 0.01 -16.27 -1.86
C ASN A 61 -1.41 -16.66 -1.42
N VAL A 62 -2.02 -17.59 -2.13
CA VAL A 62 -3.35 -18.12 -1.81
C VAL A 62 -3.18 -19.50 -1.18
N ASP A 63 -3.77 -19.69 0.01
CA ASP A 63 -3.77 -20.97 0.74
C ASP A 63 -2.38 -21.61 0.96
N GLU A 64 -1.31 -20.80 1.02
CA GLU A 64 0.10 -21.24 1.08
C GLU A 64 0.59 -22.02 -0.16
N GLU A 65 -0.19 -22.08 -1.25
CA GLU A 65 0.13 -22.82 -2.48
C GLU A 65 0.93 -21.99 -3.51
N GLY A 66 1.07 -20.68 -3.31
CA GLY A 66 1.85 -19.78 -4.18
C GLY A 66 1.01 -18.74 -4.91
N ASP A 67 1.60 -18.13 -5.95
CA ASP A 67 0.96 -17.05 -6.69
C ASP A 67 -0.25 -17.58 -7.50
N PRO A 68 -1.46 -17.04 -7.28
CA PRO A 68 -2.66 -17.45 -8.02
C PRO A 68 -2.52 -17.30 -9.53
N VAL A 69 -1.69 -16.37 -10.02
CA VAL A 69 -1.43 -16.16 -11.45
C VAL A 69 -0.66 -17.35 -12.01
N GLU A 70 0.44 -17.75 -11.38
CA GLU A 70 1.23 -18.92 -11.79
C GLU A 70 0.41 -20.21 -11.72
N LEU A 71 -0.42 -20.35 -10.67
CA LEU A 71 -1.33 -21.48 -10.51
C LEU A 71 -2.38 -21.56 -11.64
N ALA A 72 -2.85 -20.41 -12.12
CA ALA A 72 -3.74 -20.33 -13.27
C ALA A 72 -2.98 -20.64 -14.57
N GLU A 73 -1.79 -20.08 -14.77
CA GLU A 73 -0.95 -20.35 -15.95
C GLU A 73 -0.62 -21.83 -16.12
N ALA A 74 -0.31 -22.51 -15.01
CA ALA A 74 -0.06 -23.94 -15.00
C ALA A 74 -1.23 -24.78 -15.58
N ARG A 75 -2.47 -24.26 -15.58
CA ARG A 75 -3.64 -24.96 -16.15
C ARG A 75 -3.65 -25.00 -17.67
N ALA A 76 -2.97 -24.05 -18.31
CA ALA A 76 -2.87 -24.00 -19.76
C ALA A 76 -1.67 -24.79 -20.32
N THR A 77 -0.81 -25.35 -19.46
CA THR A 77 0.39 -26.13 -19.84
C THR A 77 0.10 -27.20 -20.90
N GLN A 78 -1.09 -27.83 -20.84
CA GLN A 78 -1.50 -28.90 -21.75
C GLN A 78 -1.74 -28.41 -23.19
N TYR A 79 -1.98 -27.11 -23.36
CA TYR A 79 -2.34 -26.48 -24.63
C TYR A 79 -1.16 -25.77 -25.32
N ALA A 80 -0.01 -25.66 -24.63
CA ALA A 80 1.23 -25.08 -25.16
C ALA A 80 0.99 -23.77 -25.96
N ASN A 81 1.20 -23.80 -27.28
CA ASN A 81 1.12 -22.61 -28.15
C ASN A 81 -0.31 -22.13 -28.43
N ASP A 82 -1.33 -22.93 -28.11
CA ASP A 82 -2.74 -22.56 -28.30
C ASP A 82 -3.32 -21.84 -27.07
N ALA A 83 -2.53 -21.72 -25.99
CA ALA A 83 -2.93 -21.00 -24.79
C ALA A 83 -2.91 -19.48 -25.00
N LYS A 84 -3.90 -18.78 -24.44
CA LYS A 84 -3.88 -17.32 -24.36
C LYS A 84 -4.26 -16.84 -22.96
N PHE A 85 -3.46 -15.91 -22.46
CA PHE A 85 -3.67 -15.25 -21.18
C PHE A 85 -4.05 -13.80 -21.43
N PHE A 86 -5.09 -13.34 -20.72
CA PHE A 86 -5.52 -11.94 -20.77
C PHE A 86 -5.59 -11.38 -19.35
N TYR A 87 -4.72 -10.42 -19.07
CA TYR A 87 -4.56 -9.79 -17.76
C TYR A 87 -5.11 -8.37 -17.81
N THR A 88 -5.91 -8.00 -16.82
CA THR A 88 -6.43 -6.64 -16.70
C THR A 88 -6.37 -6.17 -15.24
N SER A 89 -5.94 -4.92 -15.02
CA SER A 89 -6.03 -4.28 -13.71
C SER A 89 -5.75 -2.79 -13.81
N SER A 90 -6.22 -2.01 -12.84
CA SER A 90 -5.60 -0.72 -12.53
C SER A 90 -4.25 -0.96 -11.84
N PRO A 91 -3.16 -0.30 -12.25
CA PRO A 91 -1.88 -0.41 -11.56
C PRO A 91 -1.97 0.05 -10.10
N SER A 92 -1.15 -0.53 -9.24
CA SER A 92 -1.06 -0.20 -7.82
C SER A 92 0.12 0.73 -7.55
N VAL A 93 1.11 0.32 -6.77
CA VAL A 93 2.31 1.12 -6.48
C VAL A 93 3.40 0.72 -7.47
N LYS A 94 4.10 1.72 -8.00
CA LYS A 94 5.23 1.49 -8.90
C LYS A 94 6.27 0.57 -8.24
N GLY A 95 6.69 -0.47 -8.96
CA GLY A 95 7.63 -1.49 -8.46
C GLY A 95 7.03 -2.62 -7.62
N MET A 96 5.73 -2.57 -7.29
CA MET A 96 4.99 -3.68 -6.67
C MET A 96 3.77 -4.13 -7.49
N SER A 97 3.50 -3.45 -8.61
CA SER A 97 2.35 -3.65 -9.46
C SER A 97 2.65 -4.73 -10.52
N LYS A 98 1.97 -5.88 -10.42
CA LYS A 98 2.13 -7.01 -11.36
C LYS A 98 1.71 -6.61 -12.77
N ILE A 99 0.63 -5.84 -12.92
CA ILE A 99 0.19 -5.38 -14.25
C ILE A 99 1.20 -4.40 -14.87
N ASP A 100 1.90 -3.62 -14.05
CA ASP A 100 2.94 -2.68 -14.52
C ASP A 100 4.18 -3.47 -15.00
N GLU A 101 4.57 -4.52 -14.28
CA GLU A 101 5.63 -5.45 -14.71
C GLU A 101 5.30 -6.12 -16.05
N LEU A 102 4.07 -6.66 -16.19
CA LEU A 102 3.58 -7.24 -17.45
C LEU A 102 3.51 -6.18 -18.56
N PHE A 103 3.15 -4.94 -18.22
CA PHE A 103 3.14 -3.86 -19.20
C PHE A 103 4.54 -3.59 -19.75
N PHE A 104 5.55 -3.45 -18.87
CA PHE A 104 6.93 -3.21 -19.28
C PHE A 104 7.57 -4.39 -20.01
N MET A 105 7.15 -5.63 -19.73
CA MET A 105 7.61 -6.84 -20.43
C MET A 105 7.13 -6.89 -21.91
N GLY A 106 5.94 -6.36 -22.19
CA GLY A 106 5.32 -6.39 -23.51
C GLY A 106 5.66 -5.23 -24.46
N THR A 107 4.78 -5.00 -25.45
CA THR A 107 4.93 -4.01 -26.52
C THR A 107 4.72 -2.54 -26.10
N GLN A 108 4.18 -2.30 -24.91
CA GLN A 108 3.94 -0.97 -24.33
C GLN A 108 3.20 -0.04 -25.30
N GLU A 109 2.05 -0.51 -25.77
CA GLU A 109 1.22 0.20 -26.72
C GLU A 109 0.41 1.31 -26.05
N HIS A 110 0.46 2.48 -26.68
CA HIS A 110 -0.38 3.61 -26.32
C HIS A 110 -1.31 3.95 -27.48
N TYR A 111 -2.51 4.41 -27.15
CA TYR A 111 -3.48 4.83 -28.15
C TYR A 111 -3.18 6.27 -28.60
N HIS A 112 -2.71 6.43 -29.82
CA HIS A 112 -2.44 7.76 -30.40
C HIS A 112 -3.69 8.27 -31.11
N VAL A 113 -4.07 9.51 -30.82
CA VAL A 113 -5.18 10.21 -31.46
C VAL A 113 -4.67 11.34 -32.35
N PRO A 114 -5.31 11.61 -33.50
CA PRO A 114 -4.96 12.73 -34.37
C PRO A 114 -5.38 14.05 -33.73
N CYS A 115 -4.52 15.05 -33.81
CA CYS A 115 -4.92 16.42 -33.54
C CYS A 115 -5.96 16.86 -34.60
N PRO A 116 -7.11 17.45 -34.20
CA PRO A 116 -8.13 17.90 -35.15
C PRO A 116 -7.65 19.05 -36.08
N HIS A 117 -6.57 19.73 -35.71
CA HIS A 117 -6.07 20.90 -36.43
C HIS A 117 -4.90 20.58 -37.36
N CYS A 118 -3.90 19.82 -36.89
CA CYS A 118 -2.71 19.48 -37.68
C CYS A 118 -2.61 18.00 -38.11
N GLY A 119 -3.45 17.10 -37.56
CA GLY A 119 -3.41 15.66 -37.84
C GLY A 119 -2.29 14.89 -37.14
N HIS A 120 -1.48 15.54 -36.31
CA HIS A 120 -0.41 14.90 -35.53
C HIS A 120 -0.95 13.81 -34.60
N LEU A 121 -0.33 12.63 -34.60
CA LEU A 121 -0.72 11.51 -33.76
C LEU A 121 0.00 11.54 -32.41
N HIS A 122 -0.72 11.87 -31.33
CA HIS A 122 -0.16 11.92 -29.99
C HIS A 122 -1.05 11.22 -28.95
N VAL A 123 -0.46 10.94 -27.79
CA VAL A 123 -1.16 10.40 -26.61
C VAL A 123 -1.82 11.56 -25.84
N LEU A 124 -3.01 11.32 -25.31
CA LEU A 124 -3.64 12.17 -24.29
C LEU A 124 -2.99 11.94 -22.93
N ALA A 125 -1.89 12.63 -22.69
CA ALA A 125 -1.13 12.60 -21.43
C ALA A 125 -1.53 13.75 -20.50
N LEU A 126 -1.42 13.52 -19.18
CA LEU A 126 -1.73 14.54 -18.16
C LEU A 126 -0.91 15.84 -18.36
N GLU A 127 0.31 15.74 -18.89
CA GLU A 127 1.19 16.89 -19.16
C GLU A 127 0.60 17.90 -20.14
N ASN A 128 -0.19 17.40 -21.10
CA ASN A 128 -0.85 18.21 -22.12
C ASN A 128 -2.29 18.59 -21.71
N PHE A 129 -2.72 18.21 -20.50
CA PHE A 129 -4.07 18.45 -20.02
C PHE A 129 -4.14 19.74 -19.20
N HIS A 130 -4.94 20.68 -19.68
CA HIS A 130 -5.13 21.99 -19.07
C HIS A 130 -6.57 22.18 -18.61
N TYR A 131 -6.72 22.97 -17.56
CA TYR A 131 -8.03 23.31 -17.02
C TYR A 131 -8.02 24.71 -16.42
N GLN A 132 -9.20 25.33 -16.38
CA GLN A 132 -9.40 26.67 -15.84
C GLN A 132 -10.49 26.66 -14.78
N ARG A 133 -10.20 27.35 -13.67
CA ARG A 133 -11.18 27.69 -12.64
C ARG A 133 -11.76 29.06 -12.95
N ASP A 134 -13.06 29.19 -12.78
CA ASP A 134 -13.73 30.48 -12.79
C ASP A 134 -13.27 31.30 -11.57
N GLU A 135 -12.90 32.56 -11.79
CA GLU A 135 -12.29 33.42 -10.76
C GLU A 135 -13.31 33.87 -9.69
N GLU A 136 -14.59 34.01 -10.05
CA GLU A 136 -15.64 34.46 -9.12
C GLU A 136 -16.25 33.31 -8.32
N SER A 137 -16.57 32.19 -8.97
CA SER A 137 -17.27 31.06 -8.35
C SER A 137 -16.33 29.97 -7.82
N GLY A 138 -15.08 29.95 -8.28
CA GLY A 138 -14.08 28.93 -7.94
C GLY A 138 -14.37 27.54 -8.53
N TYR A 139 -15.42 27.41 -9.36
CA TYR A 139 -15.77 26.16 -10.02
C TYR A 139 -14.90 25.90 -11.24
N MET A 140 -14.73 24.61 -11.60
CA MET A 140 -14.08 24.26 -12.87
C MET A 140 -14.98 24.64 -14.03
N ASP A 141 -14.47 25.55 -14.88
CA ASP A 141 -15.17 26.14 -16.01
C ASP A 141 -14.87 25.39 -17.31
N ARG A 142 -13.58 25.22 -17.64
CA ARG A 142 -13.12 24.59 -18.88
C ARG A 142 -11.99 23.58 -18.63
N ALA A 143 -11.94 22.54 -19.45
CA ALA A 143 -10.84 21.58 -19.50
C ALA A 143 -10.57 21.18 -20.96
N TRP A 144 -9.31 21.23 -21.39
CA TRP A 144 -8.89 21.01 -22.77
C TRP A 144 -7.50 20.35 -22.81
N PHE A 145 -7.13 19.81 -23.97
CA PHE A 145 -5.78 19.36 -24.24
C PHE A 145 -5.05 20.36 -25.13
N VAL A 146 -3.72 20.44 -25.03
CA VAL A 146 -2.90 21.22 -25.96
C VAL A 146 -2.10 20.26 -26.82
N CYS A 147 -2.14 20.45 -28.14
CA CYS A 147 -1.37 19.61 -29.05
C CYS A 147 0.14 19.86 -28.85
N PRO A 148 0.97 18.82 -28.67
CA PRO A 148 2.41 19.00 -28.48
C PRO A 148 3.15 19.51 -29.73
N GLU A 149 2.60 19.34 -30.93
CA GLU A 149 3.24 19.79 -32.18
C GLU A 149 2.81 21.20 -32.59
N CYS A 150 1.49 21.47 -32.70
CA CYS A 150 1.00 22.78 -33.15
C CYS A 150 0.66 23.77 -32.02
N GLY A 151 0.58 23.30 -30.76
CA GLY A 151 0.20 24.13 -29.62
C GLY A 151 -1.27 24.55 -29.58
N GLU A 152 -2.11 24.07 -30.51
CA GLU A 152 -3.53 24.41 -30.53
C GLU A 152 -4.34 23.62 -29.49
N GLU A 153 -5.42 24.26 -29.03
CA GLU A 153 -6.32 23.72 -28.03
C GLU A 153 -7.30 22.70 -28.63
N ILE A 154 -7.43 21.57 -27.96
CA ILE A 154 -8.32 20.46 -28.31
C ILE A 154 -9.37 20.39 -27.19
N ASP A 155 -10.60 20.80 -27.50
CA ASP A 155 -11.75 20.67 -26.62
C ASP A 155 -12.44 19.30 -26.75
N GLU A 156 -13.23 18.96 -25.74
CA GLU A 156 -13.86 17.64 -25.58
C GLU A 156 -14.78 17.24 -26.75
N HIS A 157 -15.36 18.21 -27.47
CA HIS A 157 -16.23 17.93 -28.61
C HIS A 157 -15.48 17.28 -29.79
N HIS A 158 -14.16 17.46 -29.89
CA HIS A 158 -13.33 16.81 -30.91
C HIS A 158 -13.13 15.31 -30.67
N LYS A 159 -13.51 14.78 -29.50
CA LYS A 159 -13.44 13.33 -29.20
C LYS A 159 -14.14 12.48 -30.26
N THR A 160 -15.31 12.91 -30.73
CA THR A 160 -16.11 12.16 -31.71
C THR A 160 -15.36 11.96 -33.03
N THR A 161 -14.52 12.92 -33.42
CA THR A 161 -13.74 12.86 -34.66
C THR A 161 -12.37 12.23 -34.47
N MET A 162 -11.76 12.38 -33.28
CA MET A 162 -10.38 11.93 -33.05
C MET A 162 -10.28 10.50 -32.48
N LEU A 163 -11.28 10.02 -31.73
CA LEU A 163 -11.22 8.69 -31.10
C LEU A 163 -11.44 7.50 -32.05
N PRO A 164 -12.19 7.59 -33.17
CA PRO A 164 -12.38 6.45 -34.06
C PRO A 164 -11.03 5.90 -34.56
N ASP A 165 -10.84 4.59 -34.39
CA ASP A 165 -9.66 3.86 -34.85
C ASP A 165 -9.64 3.78 -36.38
N VAL A 166 -8.46 3.53 -36.97
CA VAL A 166 -8.31 3.32 -38.41
C VAL A 166 -9.24 2.23 -38.94
N GLU A 167 -9.43 1.12 -38.20
CA GLU A 167 -10.37 0.05 -38.60
C GLU A 167 -11.84 0.51 -38.57
N GLY A 168 -12.16 1.48 -37.69
CA GLY A 168 -13.45 2.13 -37.59
C GLY A 168 -13.66 3.28 -38.57
N GLY A 169 -12.73 3.51 -39.51
CA GLY A 169 -12.77 4.60 -40.48
C GLY A 169 -12.24 5.94 -39.97
N GLY A 170 -11.56 5.96 -38.82
CA GLY A 170 -10.87 7.12 -38.28
C GLY A 170 -9.37 7.11 -38.57
N GLN A 171 -8.60 7.77 -37.69
CA GLN A 171 -7.14 7.89 -37.82
C GLN A 171 -6.38 7.54 -36.54
N ALA A 172 -7.08 7.33 -35.41
CA ALA A 172 -6.42 6.90 -34.19
C ALA A 172 -5.94 5.46 -34.31
N ARG A 173 -4.85 5.13 -33.62
CA ARG A 173 -4.26 3.79 -33.65
C ARG A 173 -3.40 3.51 -32.42
N TRP A 174 -3.28 2.25 -32.08
CA TRP A 174 -2.27 1.78 -31.14
C TRP A 174 -0.87 1.87 -31.76
N VAL A 175 0.08 2.41 -31.00
CA VAL A 175 1.49 2.52 -31.38
C VAL A 175 2.34 1.86 -30.31
N ALA A 176 3.06 0.82 -30.70
CA ALA A 176 4.01 0.14 -29.82
C ALA A 176 5.22 1.04 -29.59
N THR A 177 5.54 1.28 -28.32
CA THR A 177 6.73 2.06 -27.94
C THR A 177 7.92 1.16 -27.62
N ALA A 178 7.67 -0.11 -27.31
CA ALA A 178 8.68 -1.13 -27.06
C ALA A 178 8.53 -2.31 -28.01
N LYS A 179 9.63 -3.04 -28.21
CA LYS A 179 9.62 -4.30 -28.98
C LYS A 179 8.97 -5.46 -28.20
N GLY A 180 8.98 -5.38 -26.87
CA GLY A 180 8.58 -6.46 -25.97
C GLY A 180 9.48 -7.69 -26.02
N ASP A 181 9.06 -8.73 -25.32
CA ASP A 181 9.60 -10.09 -25.32
C ASP A 181 9.29 -10.90 -26.59
N GLY A 182 8.31 -10.45 -27.40
CA GLY A 182 7.86 -11.09 -28.63
C GLY A 182 6.66 -12.03 -28.45
N GLU A 183 6.17 -12.21 -27.22
CA GLU A 183 5.02 -13.05 -26.87
C GLU A 183 3.90 -12.22 -26.21
N THR A 184 4.27 -11.19 -25.44
CA THR A 184 3.38 -10.35 -24.65
C THR A 184 3.06 -9.06 -25.40
N ILE A 185 1.76 -8.85 -25.68
CA ILE A 185 1.22 -7.59 -26.16
C ILE A 185 0.65 -6.85 -24.96
N SER A 186 1.15 -5.65 -24.69
CA SER A 186 0.73 -4.85 -23.54
C SER A 186 0.26 -3.47 -23.98
N PHE A 187 -0.82 -3.00 -23.37
CA PHE A 187 -1.42 -1.70 -23.68
C PHE A 187 -1.97 -1.04 -22.43
N THR A 188 -1.98 0.29 -22.42
CA THR A 188 -2.59 1.09 -21.33
C THR A 188 -3.55 2.13 -21.88
N LEU A 189 -4.65 2.34 -21.17
CA LEU A 189 -5.69 3.29 -21.55
C LEU A 189 -6.14 4.11 -20.34
N SER A 190 -6.07 5.43 -20.48
CA SER A 190 -6.54 6.36 -19.46
C SER A 190 -8.03 6.70 -19.65
N ALA A 191 -8.65 7.21 -18.58
CA ALA A 191 -10.01 7.73 -18.61
C ALA A 191 -10.20 8.93 -19.55
N PHE A 192 -9.11 9.54 -20.05
CA PHE A 192 -9.19 10.64 -21.02
C PHE A 192 -9.79 10.21 -22.36
N TYR A 193 -9.63 8.93 -22.73
CA TYR A 193 -10.17 8.34 -23.96
C TYR A 193 -11.64 7.91 -23.86
N MET A 194 -12.28 8.11 -22.70
CA MET A 194 -13.69 7.75 -22.53
C MET A 194 -14.59 8.55 -23.49
N PRO A 195 -15.57 7.90 -24.12
CA PRO A 195 -16.44 8.52 -25.10
C PRO A 195 -17.35 9.58 -24.47
N ILE A 196 -17.84 10.49 -25.32
CA ILE A 196 -18.78 11.54 -24.89
C ILE A 196 -20.03 10.89 -24.30
N GLY A 197 -20.41 11.31 -23.08
CA GLY A 197 -21.55 10.77 -22.33
C GLY A 197 -21.18 9.88 -21.14
N ALA A 198 -19.91 9.45 -21.04
CA ALA A 198 -19.39 8.79 -19.85
C ALA A 198 -18.78 9.83 -18.87
N ILE A 199 -17.47 9.78 -18.62
CA ILE A 199 -16.77 10.77 -17.82
C ILE A 199 -16.25 11.90 -18.71
N THR A 200 -16.58 13.14 -18.34
CA THR A 200 -16.11 14.32 -19.06
C THR A 200 -14.71 14.74 -18.64
N TRP A 201 -13.97 15.39 -19.53
CA TRP A 201 -12.69 16.03 -19.17
C TRP A 201 -12.86 17.05 -18.05
N LEU A 202 -13.99 17.77 -18.01
CA LEU A 202 -14.31 18.66 -16.91
C LEU A 202 -14.45 17.93 -15.56
N SER A 203 -15.04 16.73 -15.55
CA SER A 203 -15.14 15.89 -14.36
C SER A 203 -13.77 15.37 -13.90
N LEU A 204 -12.91 14.98 -14.85
CA LEU A 204 -11.53 14.58 -14.55
C LEU A 204 -10.71 15.76 -14.00
N ALA A 205 -10.84 16.95 -14.57
CA ALA A 205 -10.22 18.17 -14.05
C ALA A 205 -10.66 18.46 -12.61
N ARG A 206 -11.95 18.30 -12.29
CA ARG A 206 -12.45 18.47 -10.91
C ARG A 206 -11.84 17.46 -9.93
N GLN A 207 -11.71 16.19 -10.34
CA GLN A 207 -11.09 15.16 -9.51
C GLN A 207 -9.61 15.42 -9.29
N TYR A 208 -8.89 15.76 -10.36
CA TYR A 208 -7.47 16.10 -10.30
C TYR A 208 -7.21 17.33 -9.44
N ALA A 209 -7.99 18.40 -9.63
CA ALA A 209 -7.87 19.63 -8.87
C ALA A 209 -8.11 19.41 -7.37
N ARG A 210 -9.10 18.58 -7.01
CA ARG A 210 -9.34 18.16 -5.61
C ARG A 210 -8.21 17.31 -5.05
N ALA A 211 -7.65 16.39 -5.84
CA ALA A 211 -6.52 15.57 -5.43
C ALA A 211 -5.28 16.44 -5.16
N LYS A 212 -5.00 17.41 -6.03
CA LYS A 212 -3.91 18.39 -5.85
C LYS A 212 -4.11 19.26 -4.60
N ASP A 213 -5.33 19.74 -4.36
CA ASP A 213 -5.65 20.53 -3.16
C ASP A 213 -5.47 19.72 -1.86
N ARG A 214 -5.70 18.39 -1.90
CA ARG A 214 -5.45 17.46 -0.78
C ARG A 214 -3.96 17.16 -0.61
N GLN A 215 -3.24 16.96 -1.71
CA GLN A 215 -1.79 16.76 -1.69
C GLN A 215 -1.08 17.96 -1.05
N MET A 216 -1.51 19.20 -1.37
CA MET A 216 -0.97 20.39 -0.70
C MET A 216 -1.24 20.45 0.81
N ARG A 217 -2.24 19.71 1.31
CA ARG A 217 -2.55 19.58 2.74
C ARG A 217 -1.84 18.39 3.40
N GLY A 218 -1.09 17.59 2.63
CA GLY A 218 -0.38 16.40 3.09
C GLY A 218 -1.14 15.08 2.94
N ASP A 219 -2.28 15.06 2.23
CA ASP A 219 -2.98 13.81 1.89
C ASP A 219 -2.64 13.40 0.44
N HIS A 220 -1.78 12.39 0.31
CA HIS A 220 -1.30 11.86 -0.98
C HIS A 220 -2.19 10.74 -1.53
N GLU A 221 -3.13 10.20 -0.74
CA GLU A 221 -3.97 9.07 -1.16
C GLU A 221 -4.88 9.44 -2.33
N ALA A 222 -5.45 10.65 -2.29
CA ALA A 222 -6.33 11.13 -3.34
C ALA A 222 -5.62 11.24 -4.71
N MET A 223 -4.35 11.62 -4.70
CA MET A 223 -3.53 11.70 -5.92
C MET A 223 -3.17 10.31 -6.44
N LYS A 224 -2.81 9.40 -5.54
CA LYS A 224 -2.58 7.98 -5.85
C LYS A 224 -3.80 7.34 -6.52
N VAL A 225 -4.99 7.52 -5.94
CA VAL A 225 -6.25 7.00 -6.52
C VAL A 225 -6.52 7.58 -7.90
N PHE A 226 -6.22 8.87 -8.11
CA PHE A 226 -6.39 9.50 -9.41
C PHE A 226 -5.45 8.88 -10.47
N TYR A 227 -4.17 8.74 -10.17
CA TYR A 227 -3.20 8.13 -11.11
C TYR A 227 -3.57 6.68 -11.44
N ASN A 228 -3.77 5.87 -10.41
CA ASN A 228 -4.00 4.43 -10.57
C ASN A 228 -5.31 4.14 -11.30
N THR A 229 -6.42 4.77 -10.88
CA THR A 229 -7.76 4.42 -11.37
C THR A 229 -8.21 5.27 -12.56
N ARG A 230 -7.73 6.52 -12.70
CA ARG A 230 -8.11 7.38 -13.83
C ARG A 230 -7.08 7.40 -14.93
N LEU A 231 -5.79 7.49 -14.61
CA LEU A 231 -4.76 7.51 -15.64
C LEU A 231 -4.36 6.11 -16.09
N GLY A 232 -4.58 5.09 -15.25
CA GLY A 232 -4.13 3.73 -15.54
C GLY A 232 -2.60 3.64 -15.49
N LEU A 233 -1.98 4.45 -14.64
CA LEU A 233 -0.53 4.52 -14.46
C LEU A 233 -0.19 4.27 -12.99
N SER A 234 0.92 3.59 -12.74
CA SER A 234 1.41 3.39 -11.37
C SER A 234 1.87 4.72 -10.77
N TYR A 235 1.33 5.05 -9.59
CA TYR A 235 1.76 6.23 -8.87
C TYR A 235 3.08 5.96 -8.15
N ASP A 236 4.07 6.81 -8.42
CA ASP A 236 5.36 6.78 -7.76
C ASP A 236 5.21 7.49 -6.39
N ASN A 237 5.19 6.69 -5.32
CA ASN A 237 5.12 7.18 -3.96
C ASN A 237 6.47 7.75 -3.47
N SER A 238 7.44 8.05 -4.33
CA SER A 238 8.75 8.63 -3.97
C SER A 238 8.68 9.93 -3.16
N GLU A 239 7.52 10.58 -3.00
CA GLU A 239 7.33 11.58 -1.95
C GLU A 239 7.50 11.00 -0.52
N ALA A 240 7.16 9.72 -0.28
CA ALA A 240 7.48 9.02 0.97
C ALA A 240 9.00 8.78 1.12
N THR A 241 9.71 8.43 0.03
CA THR A 241 11.18 8.38 0.02
C THR A 241 11.78 9.77 0.25
N SER A 242 11.14 10.82 -0.28
CA SER A 242 11.51 12.21 -0.02
C SER A 242 11.28 12.61 1.45
N THR A 243 10.31 12.00 2.15
CA THR A 243 10.14 12.18 3.60
C THR A 243 11.32 11.56 4.35
N ALA A 244 11.75 10.35 4.00
CA ALA A 244 12.94 9.73 4.60
C ALA A 244 14.22 10.56 4.33
N ASP A 245 14.41 11.08 3.12
CA ASP A 245 15.50 11.99 2.77
C ASP A 245 15.40 13.33 3.53
N GLN A 246 14.19 13.89 3.68
CA GLN A 246 13.95 15.12 4.45
C GLN A 246 14.19 14.91 5.95
N LEU A 247 13.80 13.76 6.51
CA LEU A 247 14.08 13.39 7.90
C LEU A 247 15.58 13.13 8.11
N ARG A 248 16.26 12.50 7.15
CA ARG A 248 17.73 12.35 7.13
C ARG A 248 18.44 13.69 7.09
N ALA A 249 17.99 14.62 6.26
CA ALA A 249 18.55 15.98 6.19
C ALA A 249 18.34 16.78 7.49
N ARG A 250 17.35 16.39 8.31
CA ARG A 250 17.09 16.95 9.65
C ARG A 250 17.82 16.23 10.78
N ALA A 251 18.57 15.17 10.50
CA ALA A 251 19.29 14.44 11.53
C ALA A 251 20.35 15.34 12.18
N GLU A 252 20.35 15.36 13.51
CA GLU A 252 21.23 16.21 14.31
C GLU A 252 22.49 15.45 14.74
N PRO A 253 23.65 16.13 14.85
CA PRO A 253 24.90 15.50 15.26
C PRO A 253 24.96 15.31 16.78
N TYR A 254 24.19 14.37 17.32
CA TYR A 254 24.34 13.90 18.70
C TYR A 254 24.67 12.40 18.77
N PRO A 255 25.51 11.97 19.74
CA PRO A 255 25.95 10.58 19.83
C PRO A 255 24.83 9.66 20.32
N LEU A 256 24.82 8.43 19.79
CA LEU A 256 23.92 7.37 20.26
C LEU A 256 24.12 7.10 21.75
N ARG A 257 23.03 6.71 22.42
CA ARG A 257 23.00 6.39 23.87
C ARG A 257 23.38 7.54 24.82
N VAL A 258 23.36 8.78 24.33
CA VAL A 258 23.52 9.99 25.14
C VAL A 258 22.22 10.79 25.12
N ILE A 259 21.66 11.04 26.29
CA ILE A 259 20.39 11.75 26.45
C ILE A 259 20.67 13.26 26.45
N PRO A 260 20.03 14.05 25.55
CA PRO A 260 20.15 15.51 25.53
C PRO A 260 19.67 16.18 26.82
N ASP A 261 20.22 17.34 27.16
CA ASP A 261 19.94 18.06 28.42
C ASP A 261 18.46 18.45 28.60
N ARG A 262 17.72 18.57 27.50
CA ARG A 262 16.29 18.90 27.50
C ARG A 262 15.40 17.70 27.84
N ALA A 263 15.90 16.47 27.69
CA ALA A 263 15.12 15.27 27.86
C ALA A 263 15.21 14.75 29.30
N LEU A 264 14.05 14.46 29.90
CA LEU A 264 13.92 14.13 31.32
C LEU A 264 13.45 12.68 31.57
N VAL A 265 12.69 12.12 30.64
CA VAL A 265 12.10 10.78 30.77
C VAL A 265 12.55 9.92 29.59
N VAL A 266 12.92 8.67 29.86
CA VAL A 266 13.30 7.72 28.81
C VAL A 266 12.32 6.57 28.78
N THR A 267 11.82 6.25 27.59
CA THR A 267 10.97 5.08 27.33
C THR A 267 11.60 4.19 26.28
N MET A 268 11.16 2.95 26.22
CA MET A 268 11.55 2.02 25.17
C MET A 268 10.31 1.34 24.58
N SER A 269 10.25 1.23 23.26
CA SER A 269 9.26 0.43 22.55
C SER A 269 9.95 -0.78 21.92
N VAL A 270 9.28 -1.93 21.94
CA VAL A 270 9.76 -3.14 21.29
C VAL A 270 8.67 -3.64 20.36
N ASP A 271 9.02 -3.72 19.08
CA ASP A 271 8.17 -4.35 18.07
C ASP A 271 8.55 -5.83 17.90
N THR A 272 7.52 -6.68 17.76
CA THR A 272 7.71 -8.14 17.67
C THR A 272 7.47 -8.62 16.25
N GLN A 273 8.53 -9.11 15.61
CA GLN A 273 8.46 -9.74 14.30
C GLN A 273 8.72 -11.24 14.42
N GLY A 274 8.41 -12.03 13.39
CA GLY A 274 8.55 -13.49 13.44
C GLY A 274 9.98 -13.99 13.73
N ASP A 275 10.98 -13.25 13.26
CA ASP A 275 12.40 -13.63 13.27
C ASP A 275 13.29 -12.68 14.09
N ARG A 276 12.74 -11.59 14.64
CA ARG A 276 13.50 -10.55 15.34
C ARG A 276 12.64 -9.72 16.28
N LEU A 277 13.31 -9.02 17.20
CA LEU A 277 12.74 -7.94 18.00
C LEU A 277 13.42 -6.64 17.62
N GLU A 278 12.66 -5.56 17.45
CA GLU A 278 13.20 -4.23 17.16
C GLU A 278 12.98 -3.34 18.37
N ALA A 279 14.06 -2.93 19.05
CA ALA A 279 13.99 -2.12 20.26
C ALA A 279 14.38 -0.68 19.96
N GLN A 280 13.48 0.26 20.20
CA GLN A 280 13.70 1.70 20.03
C GLN A 280 13.68 2.39 21.39
N ILE A 281 14.70 3.19 21.66
CA ILE A 281 14.83 3.99 22.88
C ILE A 281 14.57 5.45 22.54
N GLU A 282 13.63 6.05 23.26
CA GLU A 282 13.23 7.44 23.08
C GLU A 282 13.35 8.21 24.39
N ALA A 283 13.79 9.46 24.30
CA ALA A 283 13.83 10.38 25.42
C ALA A 283 12.85 11.53 25.19
N TRP A 284 12.17 11.97 26.24
CA TRP A 284 11.09 12.94 26.21
C TRP A 284 11.42 14.17 27.05
N GLY A 285 11.14 15.34 26.49
CA GLY A 285 11.29 16.65 27.12
C GLY A 285 9.95 17.36 27.32
N PRO A 286 9.98 18.56 27.92
CA PRO A 286 8.80 19.38 28.11
C PRO A 286 8.06 19.65 26.78
N GLY A 287 6.73 19.53 26.78
CA GLY A 287 5.92 19.81 25.58
C GLY A 287 5.82 18.65 24.57
N LEU A 288 6.23 17.43 24.96
CA LEU A 288 6.27 16.23 24.10
C LEU A 288 7.29 16.32 22.96
N GLU A 289 8.30 17.17 23.12
CA GLU A 289 9.53 17.11 22.30
C GLU A 289 10.25 15.79 22.63
N HIS A 290 10.68 15.05 21.62
CA HIS A 290 11.31 13.74 21.83
C HIS A 290 12.49 13.49 20.90
N TRP A 291 13.44 12.71 21.40
CA TRP A 291 14.70 12.36 20.75
C TRP A 291 14.81 10.85 20.65
N VAL A 292 15.09 10.35 19.45
CA VAL A 292 15.49 8.95 19.26
C VAL A 292 16.93 8.82 19.75
N ILE A 293 17.19 7.92 20.69
CA ILE A 293 18.50 7.78 21.36
C ILE A 293 19.27 6.58 20.84
N ASP A 294 18.57 5.48 20.59
CA ASP A 294 19.14 4.23 20.11
C ASP A 294 18.05 3.39 19.44
N TYR A 295 18.45 2.60 18.44
CA TYR A 295 17.58 1.65 17.77
C TYR A 295 18.39 0.39 17.47
N GLU A 296 17.94 -0.75 18.01
CA GLU A 296 18.67 -2.01 17.93
C GLU A 296 17.77 -3.12 17.37
N LYS A 297 18.20 -3.74 16.26
CA LYS A 297 17.59 -4.93 15.67
C LYS A 297 18.18 -6.19 16.36
N ILE A 298 17.37 -6.88 17.14
CA ILE A 298 17.76 -8.07 17.90
C ILE A 298 17.28 -9.30 17.14
N ILE A 299 18.20 -9.97 16.44
CA ILE A 299 17.89 -11.19 15.68
C ILE A 299 17.62 -12.35 16.63
N GLY A 300 16.50 -13.04 16.42
CA GLY A 300 16.11 -14.21 17.21
C GLY A 300 14.60 -14.42 17.21
N ALA A 301 14.17 -15.68 17.27
CA ALA A 301 12.76 -16.05 17.33
C ALA A 301 12.16 -15.65 18.70
N PRO A 302 11.12 -14.80 18.75
CA PRO A 302 10.49 -14.40 20.01
C PRO A 302 9.78 -15.54 20.74
N SER A 303 9.55 -16.67 20.07
CA SER A 303 9.01 -17.91 20.65
C SER A 303 9.97 -18.62 21.62
N LEU A 304 11.26 -18.24 21.65
CA LEU A 304 12.21 -18.78 22.61
C LEU A 304 11.97 -18.18 24.00
N PRO A 305 11.77 -18.97 25.06
CA PRO A 305 11.47 -18.44 26.37
C PRO A 305 12.63 -17.61 26.94
N PRO A 306 12.35 -16.59 27.76
CA PRO A 306 13.37 -15.76 28.40
C PRO A 306 14.30 -16.63 29.25
N GLY A 307 15.61 -16.42 29.15
CA GLY A 307 16.64 -17.22 29.84
C GLY A 307 17.22 -18.39 29.03
N SER A 308 16.62 -18.74 27.88
CA SER A 308 17.24 -19.69 26.94
C SER A 308 18.42 -19.06 26.20
N HIS A 309 19.43 -19.86 25.87
CA HIS A 309 20.60 -19.41 25.11
C HIS A 309 20.16 -18.94 23.71
N GLY A 310 20.47 -17.69 23.35
CA GLY A 310 20.05 -17.08 22.08
C GLY A 310 18.62 -16.51 22.07
N SER A 311 17.93 -16.45 23.21
CA SER A 311 16.62 -15.79 23.28
C SER A 311 16.78 -14.26 23.11
N PRO A 312 16.04 -13.62 22.19
CA PRO A 312 16.12 -12.18 21.96
C PRO A 312 15.65 -11.37 23.19
N TRP A 313 14.81 -11.96 24.04
CA TRP A 313 14.35 -11.37 25.30
C TRP A 313 15.47 -11.06 26.30
N ASN A 314 16.56 -11.86 26.29
CA ASN A 314 17.71 -11.60 27.17
C ASN A 314 18.40 -10.30 26.79
N ARG A 315 18.47 -10.01 25.49
CA ARG A 315 19.07 -8.77 24.98
C ARG A 315 18.21 -7.56 25.34
N VAL A 316 16.89 -7.67 25.28
CA VAL A 316 15.97 -6.63 25.75
C VAL A 316 16.18 -6.34 27.25
N ASP A 317 16.33 -7.39 28.08
CA ASP A 317 16.64 -7.24 29.50
C ASP A 317 17.99 -6.56 29.74
N GLU A 318 19.01 -6.86 28.94
CA GLU A 318 20.33 -6.22 28.99
C GLU A 318 20.25 -4.73 28.65
N ILE A 319 19.58 -4.37 27.55
CA ILE A 319 19.38 -2.99 27.12
C ILE A 319 18.71 -2.20 28.24
N ARG A 320 17.64 -2.75 28.82
CA ARG A 320 16.90 -2.12 29.92
C ARG A 320 17.73 -1.97 31.20
N ARG A 321 18.66 -2.90 31.48
CA ARG A 321 19.56 -2.82 32.65
C ARG A 321 20.74 -1.87 32.43
N THR A 322 21.03 -1.51 31.19
CA THR A 322 22.16 -0.65 30.86
C THR A 322 21.79 0.81 31.10
N PRO A 323 22.48 1.53 31.99
CA PRO A 323 22.24 2.95 32.20
C PRO A 323 22.64 3.77 30.97
N LEU A 324 21.86 4.78 30.64
CA LEU A 324 22.17 5.75 29.59
C LEU A 324 22.79 7.01 30.20
N LEU A 325 23.74 7.60 29.50
CA LEU A 325 24.42 8.82 29.98
C LEU A 325 23.62 10.05 29.58
N HIS A 326 23.25 10.87 30.56
CA HIS A 326 22.69 12.19 30.33
C HIS A 326 23.81 13.20 30.00
N ALA A 327 23.49 14.24 29.23
CA ALA A 327 24.43 15.33 28.91
C ALA A 327 25.05 15.98 30.16
N SER A 328 24.33 15.97 31.28
CA SER A 328 24.83 16.44 32.58
C SER A 328 25.80 15.45 33.30
N GLY A 329 26.14 14.32 32.68
CA GLY A 329 26.99 13.26 33.25
C GLY A 329 26.29 12.32 34.25
N ARG A 330 24.97 12.39 34.39
CA ARG A 330 24.19 11.48 35.26
C ARG A 330 23.72 10.27 34.47
N ALA A 331 23.66 9.11 35.13
CA ALA A 331 23.03 7.93 34.56
C ALA A 331 21.50 8.00 34.72
N ILE A 332 20.77 7.83 33.62
CA ILE A 332 19.30 7.71 33.61
C ILE A 332 18.95 6.30 33.13
N MET A 333 17.94 5.71 33.78
CA MET A 333 17.41 4.40 33.43
C MET A 333 16.12 4.55 32.60
N ILE A 334 15.82 3.53 31.81
CA ILE A 334 14.54 3.42 31.11
C ILE A 334 13.40 3.37 32.15
N SER A 335 12.48 4.32 32.07
CA SER A 335 11.41 4.52 33.06
C SER A 335 10.23 3.58 32.84
N ALA A 336 9.87 3.35 31.58
CA ALA A 336 8.82 2.42 31.17
C ALA A 336 9.15 1.86 29.79
N TYR A 337 8.65 0.67 29.50
CA TYR A 337 8.79 0.09 28.17
C TYR A 337 7.56 -0.70 27.75
N GLY A 338 7.19 -0.57 26.48
CA GLY A 338 6.02 -1.20 25.88
C GLY A 338 6.43 -2.20 24.82
N ILE A 339 5.72 -3.33 24.75
CA ILE A 339 5.96 -4.38 23.76
C ILE A 339 4.67 -4.56 22.97
N ASP A 340 4.75 -4.45 21.65
CA ASP A 340 3.60 -4.71 20.79
C ASP A 340 3.23 -6.20 20.84
N THR A 341 1.95 -6.49 20.90
CA THR A 341 1.40 -7.85 20.95
C THR A 341 0.87 -8.29 19.59
N ALA A 342 0.91 -7.42 18.58
CA ALA A 342 0.50 -7.73 17.21
C ALA A 342 1.40 -8.81 16.59
N GLY A 343 0.80 -9.78 15.89
CA GLY A 343 1.50 -10.87 15.20
C GLY A 343 1.28 -12.27 15.80
N SER A 344 2.11 -13.24 15.40
CA SER A 344 1.96 -14.66 15.75
C SER A 344 2.38 -15.03 17.18
N ASN A 345 3.08 -14.14 17.89
CA ASN A 345 3.78 -14.45 19.16
C ASN A 345 3.13 -13.78 20.39
N THR A 346 1.83 -13.45 20.31
CA THR A 346 1.08 -12.72 21.35
C THR A 346 1.20 -13.35 22.75
N GLN A 347 1.18 -14.68 22.84
CA GLN A 347 1.24 -15.38 24.13
C GLN A 347 2.63 -15.26 24.80
N ASP A 348 3.70 -15.21 24.02
CA ASP A 348 5.06 -15.07 24.53
C ASP A 348 5.30 -13.66 25.09
N VAL A 349 4.73 -12.64 24.44
CA VAL A 349 4.71 -11.26 24.94
C VAL A 349 3.96 -11.17 26.27
N TYR A 350 2.82 -11.85 26.41
CA TYR A 350 2.08 -11.92 27.68
C TYR A 350 2.89 -12.60 28.79
N ASN A 351 3.57 -13.71 28.49
CA ASN A 351 4.43 -14.40 29.45
C ASN A 351 5.63 -13.52 29.90
N TYR A 352 6.22 -12.77 28.96
CA TYR A 352 7.34 -11.88 29.25
C TYR A 352 6.91 -10.65 30.07
N THR A 353 5.78 -10.02 29.70
CA THR A 353 5.26 -8.81 30.36
C THR A 353 4.71 -9.12 31.76
N SER A 354 4.02 -10.25 31.96
CA SER A 354 3.49 -10.67 33.26
C SER A 354 4.60 -10.80 34.32
N SER A 355 5.71 -11.44 33.96
CA SER A 355 6.86 -11.64 34.85
C SER A 355 7.63 -10.35 35.17
N ARG A 356 7.45 -9.28 34.38
CA ARG A 356 8.21 -8.02 34.46
C ARG A 356 7.36 -6.79 34.75
N ARG A 357 6.13 -6.97 35.22
CA ARG A 357 5.23 -5.87 35.62
C ARG A 357 5.86 -4.92 36.64
N GLY A 358 6.62 -5.44 37.61
CA GLY A 358 7.35 -4.63 38.60
C GLY A 358 8.46 -3.75 38.01
N LEU A 359 8.77 -3.90 36.72
CA LEU A 359 9.78 -3.14 36.00
C LEU A 359 9.16 -2.12 35.02
N HIS A 360 7.85 -1.84 35.15
CA HIS A 360 7.09 -0.95 34.26
C HIS A 360 7.05 -1.42 32.78
N CYS A 361 7.01 -2.74 32.59
CA CYS A 361 6.75 -3.39 31.30
C CYS A 361 5.24 -3.44 31.02
N VAL A 362 4.81 -2.96 29.85
CA VAL A 362 3.40 -2.98 29.43
C VAL A 362 3.23 -3.67 28.08
N ALA A 363 2.12 -4.39 27.93
CA ALA A 363 1.72 -4.97 26.65
C ALA A 363 0.86 -3.95 25.88
N LEU A 364 1.21 -3.66 24.63
CA LEU A 364 0.51 -2.72 23.77
C LEU A 364 -0.23 -3.48 22.68
N HIS A 365 -1.47 -3.09 22.39
CA HIS A 365 -2.25 -3.64 21.29
C HIS A 365 -2.91 -2.52 20.49
N GLY A 366 -2.73 -2.54 19.17
CA GLY A 366 -3.43 -1.63 18.27
C GLY A 366 -4.95 -1.86 18.29
N ALA A 367 -5.72 -0.78 18.40
CA ALA A 367 -7.17 -0.86 18.38
C ALA A 367 -7.67 -1.34 17.01
N THR A 368 -8.50 -2.38 16.98
CA THR A 368 -9.07 -2.96 15.74
C THR A 368 -10.10 -2.05 15.06
N ARG A 369 -10.54 -0.97 15.72
CA ARG A 369 -11.54 -0.03 15.20
C ARG A 369 -10.90 1.34 14.98
N PRO A 370 -11.16 1.99 13.83
CA PRO A 370 -10.61 3.30 13.54
C PRO A 370 -11.16 4.40 14.48
N ASN A 371 -10.44 5.52 14.59
CA ASN A 371 -10.80 6.70 15.41
C ASN A 371 -10.88 6.47 16.93
N ARG A 372 -10.09 5.55 17.49
CA ARG A 372 -9.92 5.44 18.95
C ARG A 372 -8.91 6.49 19.45
N PRO A 373 -9.11 7.07 20.65
CA PRO A 373 -8.09 7.94 21.24
C PRO A 373 -6.78 7.16 21.45
N VAL A 374 -5.65 7.88 21.42
CA VAL A 374 -4.29 7.30 21.53
C VAL A 374 -4.19 6.33 22.71
N ILE A 375 -4.79 6.66 23.85
CA ILE A 375 -5.02 5.70 24.95
C ILE A 375 -6.53 5.53 25.06
N SER A 376 -7.02 4.38 24.58
CA SER A 376 -8.45 4.20 24.32
C SER A 376 -9.27 3.80 25.55
N ALA A 377 -8.66 3.13 26.54
CA ALA A 377 -9.31 2.66 27.76
C ALA A 377 -8.30 2.30 28.87
N ALA A 378 -8.81 2.07 30.08
CA ALA A 378 -8.07 1.43 31.17
C ALA A 378 -7.56 0.03 30.75
N PRO A 379 -6.42 -0.43 31.26
CA PRO A 379 -5.79 -1.67 30.81
C PRO A 379 -6.71 -2.87 31.01
N LYS A 380 -6.84 -3.70 29.98
CA LYS A 380 -7.53 -5.00 30.07
C LYS A 380 -6.60 -5.99 30.75
N LYS A 381 -7.11 -6.73 31.73
CA LYS A 381 -6.37 -7.84 32.37
C LYS A 381 -6.60 -9.11 31.58
N VAL A 382 -5.55 -9.64 30.93
CA VAL A 382 -5.68 -10.69 29.90
C VAL A 382 -5.35 -12.09 30.39
N ASP A 383 -4.72 -12.28 31.56
CA ASP A 383 -4.35 -13.62 32.02
C ASP A 383 -5.56 -14.53 32.32
N ILE A 384 -5.57 -15.68 31.64
CA ILE A 384 -6.48 -16.81 31.84
C ILE A 384 -5.58 -18.03 32.15
N GLU A 385 -5.61 -18.55 33.37
CA GLU A 385 -4.98 -19.84 33.68
C GLU A 385 -5.70 -21.00 32.96
N TRP A 386 -5.01 -22.13 32.75
CA TRP A 386 -5.63 -23.40 32.32
C TRP A 386 -6.66 -23.81 33.39
N GLY A 387 -7.93 -23.44 33.17
CA GLY A 387 -9.00 -23.58 34.16
C GLY A 387 -9.95 -22.38 34.25
N GLY A 388 -9.69 -21.26 33.56
CA GLY A 388 -10.63 -20.13 33.46
C GLY A 388 -10.62 -19.17 34.66
N THR A 389 -9.71 -19.37 35.63
CA THR A 389 -9.57 -18.48 36.79
C THR A 389 -8.66 -17.31 36.43
N LYS A 390 -9.13 -16.08 36.67
CA LYS A 390 -8.34 -14.85 36.46
C LYS A 390 -7.32 -14.71 37.58
N THR A 391 -6.03 -14.71 37.26
CA THR A 391 -4.96 -14.55 38.24
C THR A 391 -4.99 -13.12 38.83
N PRO A 392 -4.97 -12.95 40.17
CA PRO A 392 -4.86 -11.64 40.79
C PRO A 392 -3.52 -10.99 40.45
N GLY A 393 -3.52 -10.07 39.48
CA GLY A 393 -2.31 -9.35 39.05
C GLY A 393 -1.87 -9.54 37.59
N GLY A 394 -2.69 -10.18 36.77
CA GLY A 394 -2.32 -10.53 35.40
C GLY A 394 -1.99 -9.38 34.43
N VAL A 395 -1.53 -9.75 33.22
CA VAL A 395 -1.03 -8.86 32.16
C VAL A 395 -1.97 -7.67 31.91
N GLU A 396 -1.41 -6.47 31.95
CA GLU A 396 -2.10 -5.23 31.62
C GLU A 396 -1.90 -4.91 30.14
N LEU A 397 -2.93 -5.19 29.35
CA LEU A 397 -2.98 -4.87 27.93
C LEU A 397 -3.56 -3.48 27.71
N TRP A 398 -2.76 -2.60 27.13
CA TRP A 398 -3.15 -1.24 26.78
C TRP A 398 -3.54 -1.18 25.31
N GLU A 399 -4.78 -0.75 25.06
CA GLU A 399 -5.32 -0.62 23.70
C GLU A 399 -5.02 0.80 23.18
N VAL A 400 -4.17 0.89 22.16
CA VAL A 400 -3.68 2.13 21.56
C VAL A 400 -4.42 2.41 20.25
N GLY A 401 -4.99 3.59 20.11
CA GLY A 401 -5.59 4.04 18.84
C GLY A 401 -4.50 4.40 17.83
N THR A 402 -4.03 3.43 17.05
CA THR A 402 -2.90 3.57 16.12
C THR A 402 -3.14 4.63 15.04
N ASP A 403 -4.36 4.72 14.51
CA ASP A 403 -4.68 5.66 13.43
C ASP A 403 -4.59 7.11 13.92
N VAL A 404 -5.21 7.41 15.07
CA VAL A 404 -5.18 8.75 15.68
C VAL A 404 -3.79 9.09 16.19
N ALA A 405 -3.02 8.09 16.68
CA ALA A 405 -1.64 8.28 17.07
C ALA A 405 -0.75 8.61 15.87
N LYS A 406 -0.92 7.90 14.75
CA LYS A 406 -0.23 8.18 13.48
C LYS A 406 -0.59 9.57 12.96
N ASP A 407 -1.87 9.93 12.92
CA ASP A 407 -2.28 11.26 12.49
C ASP A 407 -1.67 12.36 13.38
N TYR A 408 -1.71 12.19 14.70
CA TYR A 408 -1.17 13.16 15.64
C TYR A 408 0.37 13.31 15.57
N LEU A 409 1.08 12.21 15.36
CA LEU A 409 2.55 12.19 15.32
C LEU A 409 3.07 12.54 13.91
N LEU A 410 2.58 11.88 12.87
CA LEU A 410 3.05 12.01 11.48
C LEU A 410 2.55 13.29 10.81
N LEU A 411 1.26 13.67 10.98
CA LEU A 411 0.69 14.79 10.22
C LEU A 411 0.95 16.16 10.86
N ASP A 412 0.95 16.23 12.19
CA ASP A 412 1.04 17.51 12.93
C ASP A 412 2.44 17.78 13.51
N ARG A 413 3.14 16.75 13.99
CA ARG A 413 4.36 16.92 14.81
C ARG A 413 5.67 16.64 14.07
N MET A 414 5.69 15.67 13.17
CA MET A 414 6.89 15.41 12.35
C MET A 414 7.25 16.58 11.43
N LYS A 415 6.33 17.50 11.14
CA LYS A 415 6.62 18.73 10.37
C LYS A 415 7.38 19.80 11.18
N LEU A 416 7.37 19.71 12.50
CA LEU A 416 8.02 20.70 13.37
C LEU A 416 9.51 20.41 13.45
N THR A 417 10.33 21.39 13.07
CA THR A 417 11.81 21.29 13.14
C THR A 417 12.36 21.56 14.53
N GLU A 418 11.71 22.42 15.33
CA GLU A 418 12.10 22.73 16.70
C GLU A 418 10.86 23.04 17.56
N GLY A 419 10.95 22.79 18.87
CA GLY A 419 9.96 23.24 19.86
C GLY A 419 9.02 22.15 20.37
N PRO A 420 7.97 22.52 21.13
CA PRO A 420 7.09 21.57 21.81
C PRO A 420 6.43 20.59 20.84
N GLY A 421 6.91 19.35 20.81
CA GLY A 421 6.41 18.30 19.93
C GLY A 421 7.28 17.90 18.76
N ALA A 422 8.40 18.58 18.54
CA ALA A 422 9.34 18.20 17.50
C ALA A 422 9.96 16.82 17.81
N MET A 423 10.24 16.09 16.74
CA MET A 423 10.96 14.82 16.77
C MET A 423 12.37 15.05 16.25
N HIS A 424 13.36 14.61 17.01
CA HIS A 424 14.77 14.74 16.71
C HIS A 424 15.41 13.36 16.50
N PHE A 425 16.31 13.29 15.52
CA PHE A 425 16.94 12.05 15.08
C PHE A 425 18.46 12.19 15.14
N PRO A 426 19.21 11.16 15.57
CA PRO A 426 20.67 11.21 15.56
C PRO A 426 21.19 10.95 14.15
N SER A 427 22.21 11.68 13.72
CA SER A 427 22.88 11.45 12.43
C SER A 427 23.59 10.09 12.34
N ALA A 428 23.76 9.39 13.45
CA ALA A 428 24.45 8.11 13.54
C ALA A 428 23.51 6.89 13.50
N ILE A 429 22.19 7.09 13.37
CA ILE A 429 21.23 5.99 13.22
C ILE A 429 21.33 5.36 11.82
N ASP A 430 21.01 4.07 11.73
CA ASP A 430 21.07 3.32 10.47
C ASP A 430 20.12 3.92 9.43
N GLU A 431 20.57 4.00 8.17
CA GLU A 431 19.78 4.58 7.07
C GLU A 431 18.49 3.80 6.84
N GLN A 432 18.54 2.48 7.02
CA GLN A 432 17.38 1.59 6.91
C GLN A 432 16.25 1.93 7.88
N TRP A 433 16.55 2.62 8.99
CA TRP A 433 15.54 3.03 9.95
C TRP A 433 14.64 4.15 9.38
N PHE A 434 15.21 5.08 8.62
CA PHE A 434 14.44 6.15 7.98
C PHE A 434 13.51 5.63 6.88
N ASP A 435 13.88 4.52 6.23
CA ASP A 435 13.05 3.88 5.20
C ASP A 435 11.85 3.10 5.80
N GLN A 436 11.88 2.81 7.11
CA GLN A 436 10.81 2.11 7.83
C GLN A 436 9.75 3.06 8.41
N LEU A 437 9.99 4.37 8.35
CA LEU A 437 9.19 5.44 8.94
C LEU A 437 8.22 6.05 7.92
#